data_AF-A0A8I1V4H6-F1
#
_entry.id   AF-A0A8I1V4H6-F1
#
_cell.length_a   1.000
_cell.length_b   1.000
_cell.length_c   1.000
_cell.angle_alpha   90.00
_cell.angle_beta   90.00
_cell.angle_gamma   90.00
#
_symmetry.space_group_name_H-M   'P 1'
#
loop_
_entity.id
_entity.type
_entity.pdbx_description
1 polymer ?
#
loop_
_entity_poly.entity_id
_entity_poly.type
_entity_poly.pdbx_seq_one_letter_code
_entity_poly.pdbx_strand_id
1 'polypeptide(L)'
;MIVCVCRRVSDREIARHARAGMSFDEIQFELGVATQCGCCESCARDVVAQCSASQPVAALRNDAAPQAIQLASSILESKSWNSSQPSQAA
;
A
#
# COMPACT_ATOMS: atom_id res chain seq x y z
N MET A 1 0.71 -14.00 -21.00
CA MET A 1 0.01 -13.87 -22.31
C MET A 1 0.22 -12.47 -22.87
N ILE A 2 0.40 -12.29 -24.19
CA ILE A 2 0.34 -10.96 -24.82
C ILE A 2 -1.13 -10.55 -24.94
N VAL A 3 -1.48 -9.43 -24.31
CA VAL A 3 -2.84 -8.87 -24.35
C VAL A 3 -2.95 -7.83 -25.46
N CYS A 4 -1.95 -6.95 -25.61
CA CYS A 4 -1.91 -5.95 -26.68
C CYS A 4 -0.77 -6.23 -27.65
N VAL A 5 -1.10 -6.69 -28.86
CA VAL A 5 -0.09 -6.94 -29.91
C VAL A 5 0.52 -5.63 -30.43
N CYS A 6 -0.31 -4.62 -30.63
CA CYS A 6 0.06 -3.27 -31.10
C CYS A 6 1.21 -2.64 -30.32
N ARG A 7 1.14 -2.70 -28.99
CA ARG A 7 2.14 -2.13 -28.08
C ARG A 7 3.03 -3.16 -27.38
N ARG A 8 2.83 -4.45 -27.69
CA ARG A 8 3.52 -5.59 -27.06
C ARG A 8 3.36 -5.65 -25.55
N VAL A 9 2.14 -5.37 -25.05
CA VAL A 9 1.84 -5.39 -23.62
C VAL A 9 1.35 -6.78 -23.19
N SER A 10 1.96 -7.31 -22.14
CA SER A 10 1.59 -8.59 -21.52
C SER A 10 0.57 -8.44 -20.38
N ASP A 11 -0.15 -9.53 -20.10
CA ASP A 11 -0.99 -9.69 -18.91
C ASP A 11 -0.23 -9.39 -17.61
N ARG A 12 1.01 -9.85 -17.51
CA ARG A 12 1.87 -9.65 -16.33
C ARG A 12 2.19 -8.18 -16.11
N GLU A 13 2.41 -7.40 -17.17
CA GLU A 13 2.63 -5.96 -17.07
C GLU A 13 1.38 -5.25 -16.59
N ILE A 14 0.21 -5.55 -17.17
CA ILE A 14 -1.08 -4.99 -16.74
C ILE A 14 -1.35 -5.33 -15.28
N ALA A 15 -1.20 -6.60 -14.89
CA ALA A 15 -1.42 -7.07 -13.53
C ALA A 15 -0.46 -6.42 -12.52
N ARG A 16 0.79 -6.15 -12.91
CA ARG A 16 1.76 -5.44 -12.06
C ARG A 16 1.27 -4.02 -11.74
N HIS A 17 0.77 -3.28 -12.73
CA HIS A 17 0.30 -1.92 -12.51
C HIS A 17 -1.03 -1.89 -11.73
N ALA A 18 -1.95 -2.79 -12.06
CA ALA A 18 -3.21 -2.93 -11.33
C ALA A 18 -2.99 -3.25 -9.84
N ARG A 19 -2.04 -4.14 -9.52
CA ARG A 19 -1.66 -4.46 -8.13
C ARG A 19 -0.96 -3.30 -7.40
N ALA A 20 -0.36 -2.36 -8.14
CA ALA A 20 0.17 -1.13 -7.58
C ALA A 20 -0.92 -0.08 -7.32
N GLY A 21 -2.20 -0.41 -7.56
CA GLY A 21 -3.34 0.47 -7.30
C GLY A 21 -3.69 1.40 -8.45
N MET A 22 -3.06 1.25 -9.62
CA MET A 22 -3.39 2.06 -10.79
C MET A 22 -4.74 1.65 -11.39
N SER A 23 -5.52 2.67 -11.74
CA SER A 23 -6.75 2.56 -12.55
C SER A 23 -6.43 2.17 -13.99
N PHE A 24 -7.45 1.71 -14.73
CA PHE A 24 -7.26 1.33 -16.13
C PHE A 24 -6.77 2.49 -17.00
N ASP A 25 -7.24 3.72 -16.76
CA ASP A 25 -6.83 4.90 -17.54
C ASP A 25 -5.35 5.25 -17.33
N GLU A 26 -4.85 5.11 -16.09
CA GLU A 26 -3.42 5.25 -15.79
C GLU A 26 -2.60 4.13 -16.45
N ILE A 27 -3.08 2.89 -16.39
CA ILE A 27 -2.43 1.76 -17.07
C ILE A 27 -2.38 1.96 -18.59
N GLN A 28 -3.46 2.49 -19.17
CA GLN A 28 -3.54 2.83 -20.59
C GLN A 28 -2.55 3.94 -20.96
N PHE A 29 -2.39 4.96 -20.10
CA PHE A 29 -1.40 6.02 -20.30
C PHE A 29 0.04 5.47 -20.23
N GLU A 30 0.37 4.69 -19.21
CA GLU A 30 1.73 4.19 -18.96
C GLU A 30 2.17 3.13 -19.98
N LEU A 31 1.27 2.21 -20.36
CA LEU A 31 1.60 1.07 -21.23
C LEU A 31 1.21 1.29 -22.69
N GLY A 32 0.38 2.29 -22.99
CA GLY A 32 -0.23 2.47 -24.31
C GLY A 32 -1.22 1.36 -24.70
N VAL A 33 -1.62 0.50 -23.76
CA VAL A 33 -2.61 -0.58 -24.03
C VAL A 33 -3.92 0.05 -24.52
N ALA A 34 -4.59 -0.59 -25.49
CA ALA A 34 -5.82 -0.11 -26.13
C ALA A 34 -5.72 1.22 -26.92
N THR A 35 -4.56 1.87 -27.04
CA THR A 35 -4.46 3.17 -27.74
C THR A 35 -4.26 3.11 -29.26
N GLN A 36 -4.30 1.92 -29.89
CA GLN A 36 -4.11 1.79 -31.36
C GLN A 36 -5.34 1.19 -32.04
N CYS A 37 -5.46 -0.13 -32.13
CA CYS A 37 -6.63 -0.77 -32.74
C CYS A 37 -7.80 -0.96 -31.76
N GLY A 38 -7.56 -0.81 -30.45
CA GLY A 38 -8.57 -0.97 -29.39
C GLY A 38 -9.02 -2.41 -29.13
N CYS A 39 -8.73 -3.38 -29.99
CA CYS A 39 -9.26 -4.75 -29.88
C CYS A 39 -8.90 -5.49 -28.57
N CYS A 40 -7.86 -5.05 -27.87
CA CYS A 40 -7.43 -5.63 -26.60
C CYS A 40 -8.15 -5.06 -25.37
N GLU A 41 -8.96 -4.01 -25.49
CA GLU A 41 -9.45 -3.24 -24.34
C GLU A 41 -10.22 -4.09 -23.32
N SER A 42 -11.21 -4.87 -23.77
CA SER A 42 -12.00 -5.73 -22.89
C SER A 42 -11.11 -6.72 -22.13
N CYS A 43 -10.22 -7.41 -22.86
CA CYS A 43 -9.26 -8.35 -22.25
C CYS A 43 -8.34 -7.67 -21.24
N ALA A 44 -7.85 -6.45 -21.52
CA ALA A 44 -7.02 -5.70 -20.59
C ALA A 44 -7.79 -5.28 -19.33
N ARG A 45 -9.06 -4.84 -19.47
CA ARG A 45 -9.94 -4.51 -18.33
C ARG A 45 -10.22 -5.74 -17.46
N ASP A 46 -10.43 -6.91 -18.06
CA ASP A 46 -10.63 -8.15 -17.31
C ASP A 46 -9.42 -8.49 -16.44
N VAL A 47 -8.19 -8.31 -16.94
CA VAL A 47 -6.96 -8.53 -16.16
C VAL A 47 -6.90 -7.57 -14.96
N VAL A 48 -7.28 -6.30 -15.14
CA VAL A 48 -7.33 -5.31 -14.03
C VAL A 48 -8.38 -5.72 -12.99
N ALA A 49 -9.57 -6.13 -13.42
CA ALA A 49 -10.65 -6.56 -12.53
C ALA A 49 -10.25 -7.80 -11.70
N GLN A 50 -9.60 -8.79 -12.32
CA GLN A 50 -9.10 -9.99 -11.64
C GLN A 50 -8.05 -9.65 -10.55
N CYS A 51 -7.25 -8.61 -10.76
CA CYS A 51 -6.28 -8.16 -9.76
C CYS A 51 -6.93 -7.46 -8.57
N SER A 52 -8.07 -6.80 -8.78
CA SER A 52 -8.83 -6.11 -7.73
C SER A 52 -9.52 -7.09 -6.79
N ALA A 53 -10.06 -8.19 -7.33
CA ALA A 53 -10.70 -9.25 -6.53
C ALA A 53 -9.70 -10.06 -5.67
N SER A 54 -8.41 -10.01 -6.00
CA SER A 54 -7.36 -10.81 -5.35
C SER A 54 -6.59 -10.03 -4.27
N GLN A 55 -7.02 -8.84 -3.88
CA GLN A 55 -6.34 -8.10 -2.82
C GLN A 55 -6.55 -8.82 -1.48
N PRO A 56 -5.49 -9.30 -0.81
CA PRO A 56 -5.60 -9.65 0.60
C PRO A 56 -5.85 -8.35 1.35
N VAL A 57 -7.12 -8.05 1.64
CA VAL A 57 -7.47 -7.04 2.63
C VAL A 57 -6.81 -7.51 3.92
N ALA A 58 -5.73 -6.83 4.33
CA ALA A 58 -5.25 -6.97 5.69
C ALA A 58 -6.45 -6.60 6.58
N ALA A 59 -6.97 -7.57 7.32
CA ALA A 59 -8.05 -7.37 8.27
C ALA A 59 -7.52 -6.55 9.45
N LEU A 60 -7.26 -5.26 9.21
CA LEU A 60 -6.98 -4.28 10.25
C LEU A 60 -8.33 -3.96 10.91
N ARG A 61 -8.80 -4.85 11.77
CA ARG A 61 -9.82 -4.48 12.76
C ARG A 61 -9.16 -3.53 13.75
N ASN A 62 -9.48 -2.25 13.64
CA ASN A 62 -9.17 -1.31 14.71
C ASN A 62 -10.27 -1.40 15.76
N ASP A 63 -10.20 -2.40 16.65
CA ASP A 63 -11.04 -2.50 17.85
C ASP A 63 -10.57 -1.50 18.95
N ALA A 64 -10.11 -0.31 18.57
CA ALA A 64 -9.84 0.77 19.51
C ALA A 64 -11.18 1.36 19.96
N ALA A 65 -11.76 0.75 20.99
CA ALA A 65 -12.75 1.40 21.85
C ALA A 65 -12.25 2.79 22.26
N PRO A 66 -13.13 3.78 22.47
CA PRO A 66 -12.73 5.11 22.92
C PRO A 66 -12.17 5.01 24.35
N GLN A 67 -10.87 4.77 24.48
CA GLN A 67 -10.19 4.90 25.76
C GLN A 67 -10.06 6.39 26.04
N ALA A 68 -10.87 6.86 26.99
CA ALA A 68 -10.69 8.18 27.58
C ALA A 68 -9.24 8.34 28.03
N ILE A 69 -8.55 9.33 27.47
CA ILE A 69 -7.20 9.72 27.88
C ILE A 69 -7.31 10.17 29.35
N GLN A 70 -6.95 9.29 30.28
CA GLN A 70 -6.80 9.63 31.69
C GLN A 70 -5.41 10.23 31.87
N LEU A 71 -5.38 11.56 32.01
CA LEU A 71 -4.20 12.30 32.42
C LEU A 71 -3.77 11.79 33.80
N ALA A 72 -2.59 11.15 33.86
CA ALA A 72 -2.07 10.50 35.06
C ALA A 72 -2.07 11.47 36.24
N SER A 73 -2.94 11.22 37.21
CA SER A 73 -2.94 11.91 38.49
C SER A 73 -1.99 11.15 39.42
N SER A 74 -0.96 11.86 39.89
CA SER A 74 -0.04 11.49 40.98
C SER A 74 1.33 10.93 40.56
N ILE A 75 2.21 11.84 40.15
CA ILE A 75 3.64 11.75 40.49
C ILE A 75 3.72 11.96 42.01
N LEU A 76 3.48 10.91 42.79
CA LEU A 76 3.81 10.89 44.21
C LEU A 76 4.55 9.60 44.53
N GLU A 77 5.70 9.41 43.89
CA GLU A 77 6.77 8.69 44.56
C GLU A 77 8.13 9.13 44.00
N SER A 78 8.59 10.29 44.47
CA SER A 78 9.99 10.69 44.35
C SER A 78 10.86 9.72 45.16
N LYS A 79 11.20 8.55 44.59
CA LYS A 79 12.31 7.74 45.07
C LYS A 79 13.58 8.29 44.45
N SER A 80 14.32 9.01 45.29
CA SER A 80 15.64 9.59 45.11
C SER A 80 16.45 8.97 43.97
N TRP A 81 16.75 9.79 42.96
CA TRP A 81 17.80 9.49 41.99
C TRP A 81 19.15 9.58 42.72
N ASN A 82 19.59 8.46 43.29
CA ASN A 82 20.95 8.37 43.83
C ASN A 82 21.93 8.11 42.69
N SER A 83 23.01 8.90 42.72
CA SER A 83 24.31 8.68 42.09
C SER A 83 24.50 9.31 40.71
N SER A 84 24.65 10.63 40.69
CA SER A 84 25.68 11.23 39.83
C SER A 84 27.04 10.95 40.45
N GLN A 85 27.99 10.39 39.69
CA GLN A 85 29.31 11.02 39.54
C GLN A 85 30.09 10.45 38.33
N PRO A 86 30.96 11.29 37.72
CA PRO A 86 31.30 11.22 36.30
C PRO A 86 32.59 10.45 35.99
N SER A 87 32.70 10.06 34.71
CA SER A 87 33.90 9.54 34.07
C SER A 87 35.09 10.50 34.20
N GLN A 88 36.23 10.00 34.70
CA GLN A 88 37.51 10.71 34.64
C GLN A 88 38.25 10.34 33.35
N ALA A 89 38.75 11.35 32.64
CA ALA A 89 39.79 11.22 31.62
C ALA A 89 40.70 12.44 31.69
N ALA A 90 41.97 12.21 32.01
CA ALA A 90 43.12 13.08 31.75
C ALA A 90 44.34 12.18 31.54
#